data_AF-A0A9D8B3U6-F1
#
_entry.id   AF-A0A9D8B3U6-F1
#
_cell.length_a   1.000
_cell.length_b   1.000
_cell.length_c   1.000
_cell.angle_alpha   90.00
_cell.angle_beta   90.00
_cell.angle_gamma   90.00
#
_symmetry.space_group_name_H-M   'P 1'
#
loop_
_entity.id
_entity.type
_entity.pdbx_description
1 polymer ?
#
loop_
_entity_poly.entity_id
_entity_poly.type
_entity_poly.pdbx_seq_one_letter_code
_entity_poly.pdbx_strand_id
1 'polypeptide(L)'
;MIYLRCIKNKGYAASLEIGKIYKTLPTTALERRNRQVRVIDNEGEDYLYDREYFEPVEVKLAREYKPGLSTLTIHLPPLLKSILQAEALANRKSASALVREWIDERLDLPTH
;
A
#
# COMPACT_ATOMS: atom_id res chain seq x y z
N MET A 1 -2.76 6.17 -7.33
CA MET A 1 -1.51 5.38 -7.16
C MET A 1 -1.69 3.98 -7.78
N ILE A 2 -0.65 3.36 -8.38
CA ILE A 2 -0.73 1.95 -8.82
C ILE A 2 0.10 1.10 -7.85
N TYR A 3 -0.49 0.01 -7.38
CA TYR A 3 0.20 -1.01 -6.60
C TYR A 3 0.34 -2.27 -7.43
N LEU A 4 1.41 -3.02 -7.18
CA LEU A 4 1.74 -4.24 -7.90
C LEU A 4 1.92 -5.38 -6.90
N ARG A 5 1.26 -6.52 -7.14
CA ARG A 5 1.49 -7.74 -6.35
C ARG A 5 2.53 -8.59 -7.06
N CYS A 6 3.57 -9.00 -6.33
CA CYS A 6 4.58 -9.92 -6.83
C CYS A 6 3.99 -11.33 -6.96
N ILE A 7 4.09 -11.94 -8.16
CA ILE A 7 3.56 -13.28 -8.45
C ILE A 7 4.67 -14.32 -8.65
N LYS A 8 5.91 -13.87 -8.87
CA LYS A 8 7.11 -14.71 -8.97
C LYS A 8 8.34 -13.89 -8.59
N ASN A 9 9.39 -14.54 -8.08
CA ASN A 9 10.62 -13.89 -7.63
C ASN A 9 11.90 -14.65 -8.04
N LYS A 10 11.83 -15.55 -9.02
CA LYS A 10 12.99 -16.34 -9.46
C LYS A 10 14.13 -15.40 -9.89
N GLY A 11 15.31 -15.57 -9.31
CA GLY A 11 16.47 -14.69 -9.56
C GLY A 11 16.51 -13.42 -8.68
N TYR A 12 15.43 -13.11 -7.96
CA TYR A 12 15.30 -11.91 -7.13
C TYR A 12 14.71 -12.22 -5.74
N ALA A 13 14.87 -13.44 -5.22
CA ALA A 13 14.25 -13.87 -3.96
C ALA A 13 14.70 -13.07 -2.73
N ALA A 14 15.86 -12.40 -2.80
CA ALA A 14 16.34 -11.49 -1.75
C ALA A 14 15.61 -10.13 -1.75
N SER A 15 15.08 -9.70 -2.89
CA SER A 15 14.45 -8.38 -3.07
C SER A 15 12.92 -8.46 -3.21
N LEU A 16 12.42 -9.56 -3.79
CA LEU A 16 11.01 -9.78 -4.09
C LEU A 16 10.43 -10.96 -3.29
N GLU A 17 9.30 -10.69 -2.63
CA GLU A 17 8.53 -11.65 -1.85
C GLU A 17 7.20 -11.94 -2.57
N ILE A 18 6.92 -13.21 -2.85
CA ILE A 18 5.69 -13.60 -3.56
C ILE A 18 4.46 -13.27 -2.70
N GLY A 19 3.44 -12.68 -3.33
CA GLY A 19 2.21 -12.24 -2.67
C GLY A 19 2.29 -10.84 -2.07
N LYS A 20 3.51 -10.29 -1.89
CA LYS A 20 3.69 -8.94 -1.36
C LYS A 20 3.25 -7.88 -2.35
N ILE A 21 2.66 -6.80 -1.81
CA ILE A 21 2.23 -5.63 -2.56
C ILE A 21 3.32 -4.57 -2.48
N TYR A 22 3.74 -4.06 -3.62
CA TYR A 22 4.73 -3.01 -3.76
C TYR A 22 4.14 -1.77 -4.44
N LYS A 23 4.69 -0.61 -4.13
CA LYS A 23 4.35 0.65 -4.80
C LYS A 23 5.18 0.79 -6.07
N THR A 24 4.56 1.19 -7.17
CA THR A 24 5.26 1.47 -8.44
C THR A 24 5.34 2.97 -8.74
N LEU A 25 6.44 3.37 -9.38
CA LEU A 25 6.65 4.73 -9.89
C LEU A 25 6.28 4.81 -11.38
N PRO A 26 5.97 6.02 -11.90
CA PRO A 26 5.76 6.22 -13.32
C PRO A 26 6.96 5.74 -14.14
N THR A 27 6.69 4.91 -15.15
CA THR A 27 7.73 4.38 -16.05
C THR A 27 8.02 5.34 -17.20
N THR A 28 9.29 5.48 -17.55
CA THR A 28 9.77 6.20 -18.73
C THR A 28 9.35 5.49 -20.03
N ALA A 29 9.53 6.16 -21.17
CA ALA A 29 9.26 5.55 -22.48
C ALA A 29 10.16 4.34 -22.76
N LEU A 30 11.41 4.35 -22.29
CA LEU A 30 12.36 3.25 -22.48
C LEU A 30 11.94 2.02 -21.68
N GLU A 31 11.62 2.21 -20.40
CA GLU A 31 11.18 1.13 -19.51
C GLU A 31 9.90 0.47 -20.04
N ARG A 32 8.95 1.26 -20.56
CA ARG A 32 7.74 0.71 -21.20
C ARG A 32 8.06 -0.16 -22.42
N ARG A 33 9.00 0.25 -23.27
CA ARG A 33 9.43 -0.56 -24.43
C ARG A 33 10.08 -1.87 -23.99
N ASN A 34 10.86 -1.83 -22.91
CA ASN A 34 11.51 -3.00 -22.33
C ASN A 34 10.58 -3.85 -21.45
N ARG A 35 9.31 -3.46 -21.30
CA ARG A 35 8.33 -4.12 -20.42
C ARG A 35 8.81 -4.18 -18.96
N GLN A 36 9.43 -3.10 -18.49
CA GLN A 36 9.96 -2.99 -17.14
C GLN A 36 9.10 -2.04 -16.28
N VAL A 37 9.13 -2.26 -14.98
CA VAL A 37 8.46 -1.45 -13.96
C VAL A 37 9.41 -1.07 -12.85
N ARG A 38 9.26 0.16 -12.38
CA ARG A 38 10.03 0.69 -11.25
C ARG A 38 9.23 0.49 -9.98
N VAL A 39 9.79 -0.25 -9.03
CA VAL A 39 9.13 -0.71 -7.81
C VAL A 39 9.94 -0.26 -6.61
N ILE A 40 9.28 0.30 -5.59
CA ILE A 40 9.90 0.65 -4.32
C ILE A 40 9.94 -0.59 -3.44
N ASP A 41 11.12 -0.99 -3.00
CA ASP A 41 11.32 -2.19 -2.17
C ASP A 41 11.11 -1.90 -0.66
N ASN A 42 11.59 -2.82 0.19
CA ASN A 42 11.43 -2.70 1.65
C ASN A 42 12.38 -1.68 2.29
N GLU A 43 13.42 -1.27 1.56
CA GLU A 43 14.39 -0.27 2.00
C GLU A 43 13.97 1.14 1.56
N GLY A 44 12.94 1.24 0.72
CA GLY A 44 12.44 2.51 0.19
C GLY A 44 13.14 2.94 -1.10
N GLU A 45 14.00 2.09 -1.63
CA GLU A 45 14.77 2.32 -2.85
C GLU A 45 13.99 1.84 -4.07
N ASP A 46 14.17 2.51 -5.21
CA ASP A 46 13.46 2.20 -6.44
C ASP A 46 14.30 1.36 -7.42
N TYR A 47 13.82 0.14 -7.68
CA TYR A 47 14.48 -0.82 -8.56
C TYR A 47 13.64 -1.15 -9.78
N LEU A 48 14.33 -1.51 -10.86
CA LEU A 48 13.72 -1.86 -12.13
C LEU A 48 13.60 -3.38 -12.26
N TYR A 49 12.39 -3.86 -12.53
CA TYR A 49 12.10 -5.28 -12.70
C TYR A 49 11.24 -5.51 -13.94
N ASP A 50 11.22 -6.74 -14.45
CA ASP A 50 10.34 -7.07 -15.56
C ASP A 50 8.87 -7.08 -15.11
N ARG A 51 8.00 -6.47 -15.93
CA ARG A 51 6.56 -6.31 -15.65
C ARG A 51 5.86 -7.62 -15.34
N GLU A 52 6.34 -8.72 -15.92
CA GLU A 52 5.80 -10.07 -15.77
C GLU A 52 5.98 -10.68 -14.37
N TYR A 53 6.80 -10.09 -13.51
CA TYR A 53 6.94 -10.50 -12.10
C TYR A 53 5.75 -10.03 -11.25
N PHE A 54 4.89 -9.18 -11.83
CA PHE A 54 3.87 -8.47 -11.11
C PHE A 54 2.52 -8.49 -11.81
N GLU A 55 1.47 -8.38 -11.03
CA GLU A 55 0.12 -8.09 -11.50
C GLU A 55 -0.40 -6.78 -10.86
N PRO A 56 -1.25 -6.00 -11.56
CA PRO A 56 -1.82 -4.78 -11.00
C PRO A 56 -2.79 -5.12 -9.85
N VAL A 57 -2.70 -4.37 -8.76
CA VAL A 57 -3.66 -4.45 -7.66
C VAL A 57 -4.76 -3.42 -7.91
N GLU A 58 -5.99 -3.92 -8.08
CA GLU A 58 -7.18 -3.06 -8.16
C GLU A 58 -7.58 -2.61 -6.76
N VAL A 59 -7.15 -1.39 -6.41
CA VAL A 59 -7.45 -0.77 -5.11
C VAL A 59 -8.96 -0.56 -4.91
N LYS A 60 -9.74 -0.41 -5.99
CA LYS A 60 -11.21 -0.29 -5.93
C LYS A 60 -11.86 -1.50 -5.25
N LEU A 61 -11.32 -2.70 -5.46
CA LEU A 61 -11.81 -3.93 -4.84
C LEU A 61 -11.47 -4.01 -3.35
N ALA A 62 -10.56 -3.19 -2.82
CA ALA A 62 -10.18 -3.22 -1.40
C ALA A 62 -11.33 -2.82 -0.45
N ARG A 63 -12.32 -2.06 -0.92
CA ARG A 63 -13.53 -1.74 -0.14
C ARG A 63 -14.60 -2.83 -0.22
N GLU A 64 -14.71 -3.51 -1.36
CA GLU A 64 -15.74 -4.54 -1.61
C GLU A 64 -15.31 -5.94 -1.13
N TYR A 65 -14.02 -6.20 -0.95
CA TYR A 65 -13.52 -7.49 -0.48
C TYR A 65 -13.77 -7.70 1.03
N LYS A 66 -14.70 -8.59 1.38
CA LYS A 66 -14.79 -9.26 2.69
C LYS A 66 -15.07 -10.75 2.48
N PRO A 67 -14.10 -11.62 2.80
CA PRO A 67 -14.13 -12.20 4.14
C PRO A 67 -12.76 -12.20 4.84
N GLY A 68 -12.80 -11.91 6.14
CA GLY A 68 -11.64 -11.81 7.03
C GLY A 68 -11.17 -10.36 7.19
N LEU A 69 -11.80 -9.61 8.12
CA LEU A 69 -11.19 -8.38 8.61
C LEU A 69 -9.78 -8.71 9.12
N SER A 70 -8.75 -8.10 8.54
CA SER A 70 -7.40 -8.14 9.09
C SER A 70 -7.20 -6.97 10.05
N THR A 71 -6.56 -7.23 11.19
CA THR A 71 -6.27 -6.22 12.20
C THR A 71 -4.85 -5.72 12.02
N LEU A 72 -4.69 -4.40 11.90
CA LEU A 72 -3.41 -3.73 12.04
C LEU A 72 -3.27 -3.23 13.49
N THR A 73 -2.31 -3.76 14.24
CA THR A 73 -1.97 -3.24 15.59
C THR A 73 -0.84 -2.24 15.45
N ILE A 74 -1.05 -1.02 15.96
CA ILE A 74 -0.03 0.03 16.02
C ILE A 74 0.34 0.31 17.48
N HIS A 75 1.64 0.35 17.77
CA HIS A 75 2.15 0.81 19.06
C HIS A 75 2.41 2.31 18.98
N LEU A 76 1.71 3.08 19.80
CA LEU A 76 1.83 4.53 19.86
C LEU A 76 2.45 4.96 21.19
N PRO A 77 3.32 5.98 21.20
CA PRO A 77 3.66 6.71 22.41
C PRO A 77 2.39 7.16 23.15
N PRO A 78 2.37 7.14 24.49
CA PRO A 78 1.17 7.49 25.27
C PRO A 78 0.55 8.84 24.89
N LEU A 79 1.38 9.86 24.64
CA LEU A 79 0.91 11.19 24.23
C LEU A 79 0.16 11.17 22.89
N LEU A 80 0.70 10.47 21.87
CA LEU A 80 0.05 10.37 20.57
C LEU A 80 -1.27 9.60 20.65
N LYS A 81 -1.36 8.59 21.51
CA LYS A 81 -2.62 7.88 21.77
C LYS A 81 -3.68 8.84 22.36
N SER A 82 -3.30 9.66 23.33
CA SER A 82 -4.22 10.63 23.94
C SER A 82 -4.69 11.70 22.95
N ILE A 83 -3.79 12.20 22.10
CA ILE A 83 -4.14 13.17 21.05
C ILE A 83 -5.10 12.53 20.04
N LEU A 84 -4.83 11.31 19.56
CA LEU A 84 -5.72 10.59 18.66
C LEU A 84 -7.13 10.42 19.26
N GLN A 85 -7.22 10.13 20.55
CA GLN A 85 -8.51 10.02 21.23
C GLN A 85 -9.25 11.35 21.30
N ALA A 86 -8.57 12.45 21.61
CA ALA A 86 -9.15 13.79 21.63
C ALA A 86 -9.67 14.22 20.25
N GLU A 87 -8.89 14.01 19.19
CA GLU A 87 -9.29 14.30 17.81
C GLU A 87 -10.51 13.48 17.38
N ALA A 88 -10.55 12.19 17.72
CA ALA A 88 -11.69 11.33 17.42
C ALA A 88 -12.97 11.83 18.11
N LEU A 89 -12.88 12.23 19.37
CA LEU A 89 -14.00 12.80 20.12
C LEU A 89 -14.50 14.11 19.52
N ALA A 90 -13.59 15.02 19.15
CA ALA A 90 -13.93 16.29 18.51
C ALA A 90 -14.69 16.08 17.18
N ASN A 91 -14.36 15.01 16.45
CA ASN A 91 -15.02 14.63 15.20
C ASN A 91 -16.23 13.70 15.38
N ARG A 92 -16.63 13.38 16.63
CA ARG A 92 -17.71 12.42 16.97
C ARG A 92 -17.51 11.03 16.34
N LYS A 93 -16.27 10.56 16.27
CA LYS A 93 -15.87 9.28 15.66
C LYS A 93 -15.18 8.39 16.68
N SER A 94 -15.11 7.10 16.39
CA SER A 94 -14.15 6.22 17.07
C SER A 94 -12.74 6.51 16.56
N ALA A 95 -11.71 6.22 17.37
CA ALA A 95 -10.31 6.33 16.93
C ALA A 95 -10.04 5.49 15.67
N SER A 96 -10.64 4.31 15.57
CA SER A 96 -10.51 3.45 14.39
C SER A 96 -11.17 4.03 13.13
N ALA A 97 -12.29 4.73 13.27
CA ALA A 97 -12.95 5.38 12.14
C ALA A 97 -12.13 6.58 11.64
N LEU A 98 -11.63 7.40 12.55
CA LEU A 98 -10.77 8.54 12.19
C LEU A 98 -9.46 8.07 11.51
N VAL A 99 -8.81 7.03 12.05
CA VAL A 99 -7.59 6.48 11.43
C VAL A 99 -7.88 5.92 10.03
N ARG A 100 -9.03 5.25 9.83
CA ARG A 100 -9.40 4.76 8.48
C ARG A 100 -9.58 5.90 7.50
N GLU A 101 -10.20 7.00 7.89
CA GLU A 101 -10.35 8.18 7.03
C GLU A 101 -8.99 8.79 6.68
N TRP A 102 -8.10 8.96 7.65
CA TRP A 102 -6.74 9.45 7.38
C TRP A 102 -5.95 8.51 6.45
N ILE A 103 -6.15 7.20 6.56
CA ILE A 103 -5.56 6.23 5.63
C ILE A 103 -6.13 6.43 4.22
N ASP A 104 -7.46 6.54 4.09
CA ASP A 104 -8.14 6.75 2.80
C ASP A 104 -7.65 8.05 2.13
N GLU A 105 -7.59 9.15 2.88
CA GLU A 105 -7.10 10.46 2.42
C GLU A 105 -5.63 10.41 2.00
N ARG A 106 -4.77 9.77 2.80
CA ARG A 106 -3.32 9.78 2.56
C ARG A 106 -2.91 8.86 1.42
N LEU A 107 -3.60 7.74 1.25
CA LEU A 107 -3.28 6.77 0.20
C LEU A 107 -3.98 7.08 -1.14
N ASP A 108 -4.80 8.13 -1.20
CA ASP A 108 -5.56 8.52 -2.39
C ASP A 108 -6.33 7.32 -2.96
N LEU A 109 -6.97 6.57 -2.06
CA LEU A 109 -7.78 5.42 -2.45
C LEU A 109 -9.03 5.95 -3.16
N PRO A 110 -9.42 5.38 -4.33
CA PRO A 110 -10.55 5.87 -5.09
C PRO A 110 -11.81 5.92 -4.21
N THR A 111 -12.34 7.12 -4.03
CA THR A 111 -13.63 7.38 -3.40
C THR A 111 -14.73 7.21 -4.44
N HIS A 112 -15.48 6.11 -4.32
CA HIS A 112 -16.72 5.79 -5.05
C HIS A 112 -16.64 5.86 -6.58
#